data_AF-A0A822ECA4-F1
#
_entry.id   AF-A0A822ECA4-F1
#
_cell.length_a   1.000
_cell.length_b   1.000
_cell.length_c   1.000
_cell.angle_alpha   90.00
_cell.angle_beta   90.00
_cell.angle_gamma   90.00
#
_symmetry.space_group_name_H-M   'P 1'
#
loop_
_entity.id
_entity.type
_entity.pdbx_description
1 polymer ?
#
loop_
_entity_poly.entity_id
_entity_poly.type
_entity_poly.pdbx_seq_one_letter_code
_entity_poly.pdbx_strand_id
1 'polypeptide(L)'
;MFALLIKSRKVVSQDITVSHLLSINNILKRRVIIWDNLNANDYDQRRLCMGPYTGRSLNISNEINGILLNPNCEFELNFIPLNTLGQWFKLININEKDNNYNNKDFIKTSSIYEVNKAFEKSLIDWLPEFNKIKSANDSQQILKV
;
A
#
# COMPACT_ATOMS: atom_id res chain seq x y z
N MET A 1 -17.48 -1.06 -16.26
CA MET A 1 -16.83 -1.93 -15.25
C MET A 1 -17.05 -1.28 -13.90
N PHE A 2 -17.92 -1.82 -13.04
CA PHE A 2 -18.15 -1.29 -11.70
C PHE A 2 -17.15 -1.93 -10.74
N ALA A 3 -16.18 -1.16 -10.25
CA ALA A 3 -15.31 -1.61 -9.17
C ALA A 3 -16.10 -1.62 -7.86
N LEU A 4 -16.11 -2.74 -7.14
CA LEU A 4 -16.63 -2.77 -5.77
C LEU A 4 -15.48 -2.51 -4.81
N LEU A 5 -15.63 -1.47 -3.98
CA LEU A 5 -14.74 -1.20 -2.87
C LEU A 5 -15.15 -2.07 -1.68
N ILE A 6 -14.24 -2.94 -1.26
CA ILE A 6 -14.46 -3.78 -0.08
C ILE A 6 -13.48 -3.41 1.02
N LYS A 7 -13.96 -3.46 2.27
CA LYS A 7 -13.09 -3.64 3.42
C LYS A 7 -12.78 -5.13 3.55
N SER A 8 -11.60 -5.47 4.04
CA SER A 8 -11.25 -6.86 4.38
C SER A 8 -12.00 -7.35 5.63
N ARG A 9 -11.73 -8.58 6.07
CA ARG A 9 -12.44 -9.28 7.17
C ARG A 9 -12.63 -8.44 8.45
N LYS A 10 -11.68 -7.56 8.78
CA LYS A 10 -11.80 -6.54 9.83
C LYS A 10 -11.68 -5.15 9.20
N VAL A 11 -12.32 -4.15 9.83
CA VAL A 11 -12.22 -2.74 9.39
C VAL A 11 -10.76 -2.31 9.21
N VAL A 12 -9.91 -2.62 10.19
CA VAL A 12 -8.44 -2.57 10.08
C VAL A 12 -7.93 -4.01 10.10
N SER A 13 -7.44 -4.50 8.96
CA SER A 13 -6.95 -5.87 8.85
C SER A 13 -5.43 -5.93 8.88
N GLN A 14 -4.89 -6.74 9.78
CA GLN A 14 -3.46 -7.02 9.86
C GLN A 14 -2.97 -7.72 8.60
N ASP A 15 -3.71 -8.70 8.09
CA ASP A 15 -3.37 -9.46 6.88
C ASP A 15 -4.57 -9.61 5.94
N ILE A 16 -4.31 -9.61 4.63
CA ILE A 16 -5.26 -10.00 3.58
C ILE A 16 -4.64 -11.14 2.78
N THR A 17 -5.27 -12.30 2.83
CA THR A 17 -4.76 -13.52 2.18
C THR A 17 -5.42 -13.76 0.82
N VAL A 18 -4.70 -14.45 -0.07
CA VAL A 18 -5.22 -14.88 -1.39
C VAL A 18 -6.49 -15.72 -1.23
N SER A 19 -6.51 -16.66 -0.27
CA SER A 19 -7.67 -17.52 0.01
C SER A 19 -8.93 -16.71 0.37
N HIS A 20 -8.77 -15.65 1.16
CA HIS A 20 -9.88 -14.77 1.51
C HIS A 20 -10.43 -14.03 0.28
N LEU A 21 -9.54 -13.51 -0.56
CA LEU A 21 -9.92 -12.81 -1.79
C LEU A 21 -10.58 -13.74 -2.81
N LEU A 22 -10.07 -14.97 -2.99
CA LEU A 22 -10.70 -15.98 -3.83
C LEU A 22 -12.14 -16.29 -3.39
N SER A 23 -12.36 -16.41 -2.08
CA SER A 23 -13.69 -16.64 -1.50
C SER A 23 -14.65 -15.50 -1.84
N ILE A 24 -14.18 -14.25 -1.71
CA ILE A 24 -14.95 -13.05 -2.04
C ILE A 24 -15.23 -12.96 -3.54
N ASN A 25 -14.20 -13.15 -4.38
CA ASN A 25 -14.31 -13.12 -5.83
C ASN A 25 -15.27 -14.19 -6.35
N ASN A 26 -15.30 -15.37 -5.72
CA ASN A 26 -16.24 -16.44 -6.08
C ASN A 26 -17.70 -16.05 -5.78
N ILE A 27 -17.95 -15.28 -4.71
CA ILE A 27 -19.30 -14.80 -4.38
C ILE A 27 -19.68 -13.64 -5.28
N LEU A 28 -18.80 -12.65 -5.42
CA LEU A 28 -19.05 -11.41 -6.17
C LEU A 28 -18.95 -11.57 -7.69
N LYS A 29 -18.37 -12.69 -8.15
CA LYS A 29 -18.09 -13.03 -9.55
C LYS A 29 -17.24 -11.97 -10.29
N ARG A 30 -16.41 -11.24 -9.54
CA ARG A 30 -15.46 -10.24 -10.06
C ARG A 30 -14.33 -10.03 -9.07
N ARG A 31 -13.17 -9.59 -9.56
CA ARG A 31 -12.10 -9.05 -8.72
C ARG A 31 -12.53 -7.71 -8.10
N VAL A 32 -11.98 -7.40 -6.95
CA VAL A 32 -12.37 -6.26 -6.12
C VAL A 32 -11.28 -5.19 -6.11
N ILE A 33 -11.66 -3.95 -5.76
CA ILE A 33 -10.69 -2.94 -5.31
C ILE A 33 -10.71 -2.95 -3.79
N ILE A 34 -9.53 -3.07 -3.18
CA ILE A 34 -9.41 -3.03 -1.72
C ILE A 34 -9.44 -1.56 -1.27
N TRP A 35 -10.33 -1.23 -0.33
CA TRP A 35 -10.21 -0.04 0.50
C TRP A 35 -9.46 -0.44 1.77
N ASP A 36 -8.18 -0.09 1.87
CA ASP A 36 -7.30 -0.54 2.94
C ASP A 36 -7.20 0.50 4.06
N ASN A 37 -7.54 0.12 5.29
CA ASN A 37 -7.43 1.00 6.46
C ASN A 37 -6.21 0.66 7.33
N LEU A 38 -5.20 -0.05 6.79
CA LEU A 38 -4.01 -0.45 7.54
C LEU A 38 -3.37 0.69 8.36
N ASN A 39 -3.35 1.90 7.79
CA ASN A 39 -2.75 3.09 8.39
C ASN A 39 -3.78 4.16 8.79
N ALA A 40 -5.08 3.84 8.80
CA ALA A 40 -6.11 4.77 9.25
C ALA A 40 -5.98 5.03 10.76
N ASN A 41 -6.24 6.25 11.20
CA ASN A 41 -6.24 6.64 12.62
C ASN A 41 -7.46 7.49 13.02
N ASP A 42 -8.44 7.66 12.13
CA ASP A 42 -9.68 8.43 12.36
C ASP A 42 -10.51 7.90 13.53
N TYR A 43 -10.35 6.62 13.86
CA TYR A 43 -11.05 5.96 14.97
C TYR A 43 -10.40 6.15 16.35
N ASP A 44 -9.15 6.64 16.44
CA ASP A 44 -8.44 6.88 17.71
C ASP A 44 -7.38 7.98 17.55
N GLN A 45 -7.72 9.19 18.01
CA GLN A 45 -6.86 10.37 17.94
C GLN A 45 -5.52 10.24 18.69
N ARG A 46 -5.35 9.21 19.54
CA ARG A 46 -4.09 8.97 20.26
C ARG A 46 -3.11 8.12 19.46
N ARG A 47 -3.50 7.60 18.30
CA ARG A 47 -2.67 6.71 17.47
C ARG A 47 -2.15 7.45 16.26
N LEU A 48 -0.85 7.27 16.01
CA LEU A 48 -0.18 7.71 14.78
C LEU A 48 0.41 6.48 14.08
N CYS A 49 0.02 6.24 12.84
CA CYS A 49 0.37 5.03 12.09
C CYS A 49 1.45 5.33 11.03
N MET A 50 2.71 5.43 11.47
CA MET A 50 3.88 5.68 10.60
C MET A 50 4.61 4.40 10.14
N GLY A 51 4.01 3.23 10.36
CA GLY A 51 4.58 1.95 9.93
C GLY A 51 4.47 1.73 8.41
N PRO A 52 5.27 0.80 7.85
CA PRO A 52 5.23 0.47 6.43
C PRO A 52 3.91 -0.23 6.03
N TYR A 53 3.62 -0.23 4.73
CA TYR A 53 2.57 -1.07 4.14
C TYR A 53 2.95 -2.56 4.26
N THR A 54 2.10 -3.39 4.88
CA THR A 54 2.41 -4.78 5.26
C THR A 54 1.19 -5.70 5.23
N GLY A 55 1.41 -7.01 5.39
CA GLY A 55 0.35 -8.02 5.50
C GLY A 55 -0.42 -8.30 4.20
N ARG A 56 0.10 -7.82 3.07
CA ARG A 56 -0.44 -8.05 1.72
C ARG A 56 0.68 -8.64 0.87
N SER A 57 0.67 -9.97 0.72
CA SER A 57 1.63 -10.66 -0.15
C SER A 57 1.48 -10.14 -1.59
N LEU A 58 2.57 -10.04 -2.34
CA LEU A 58 2.52 -9.65 -3.76
C LEU A 58 1.56 -10.54 -4.57
N ASN A 59 1.37 -11.81 -4.16
CA ASN A 59 0.47 -12.75 -4.83
C ASN A 59 -1.01 -12.32 -4.83
N ILE A 60 -1.42 -11.41 -3.94
CA ILE A 60 -2.81 -10.92 -3.94
C ILE A 60 -3.12 -10.06 -5.17
N SER A 61 -2.10 -9.52 -5.86
CA SER A 61 -2.27 -8.66 -7.04
C SER A 61 -3.07 -9.36 -8.14
N ASN A 62 -2.93 -10.69 -8.27
CA ASN A 62 -3.67 -11.50 -9.23
C ASN A 62 -5.18 -11.53 -8.94
N GLU A 63 -5.57 -11.38 -7.67
CA GLU A 63 -6.96 -11.53 -7.20
C GLU A 63 -7.71 -10.20 -7.05
N ILE A 64 -7.06 -9.07 -7.31
CA ILE A 64 -7.66 -7.74 -7.14
C ILE A 64 -7.54 -6.91 -8.41
N ASN A 65 -8.31 -5.83 -8.48
CA ASN A 65 -8.18 -4.81 -9.51
C ASN A 65 -7.37 -3.60 -9.05
N GLY A 66 -7.09 -3.47 -7.75
CA GLY A 66 -6.31 -2.37 -7.20
C GLY A 66 -6.47 -2.24 -5.69
N ILE A 67 -5.71 -1.30 -5.13
CA ILE A 67 -5.74 -0.95 -3.70
C ILE A 67 -5.82 0.57 -3.60
N LEU A 68 -6.73 1.05 -2.77
CA LEU A 68 -6.83 2.43 -2.33
C LEU A 68 -6.56 2.45 -0.82
N LEU A 69 -5.50 3.14 -0.42
CA LEU A 69 -5.16 3.30 0.99
C LEU A 69 -5.96 4.46 1.59
N ASN A 70 -6.63 4.20 2.71
CA ASN A 70 -7.15 5.21 3.62
C ASN A 70 -6.12 5.41 4.75
N PRO A 71 -5.34 6.50 4.70
CA PRO A 71 -4.16 6.66 5.55
C PRO A 71 -4.52 7.44 6.83
N ASN A 72 -3.51 8.01 7.51
CA ASN A 72 -3.75 8.88 8.67
C ASN A 72 -4.48 10.17 8.25
N CYS A 73 -5.19 10.80 9.19
CA CYS A 73 -5.76 12.12 9.01
C CYS A 73 -4.68 13.19 8.77
N GLU A 74 -3.55 13.09 9.47
CA GLU A 74 -2.43 14.03 9.36
C GLU A 74 -1.61 13.75 8.08
N PHE A 75 -1.68 14.67 7.13
CA PHE A 75 -1.08 14.51 5.79
C PHE A 75 0.40 14.08 5.81
N GLU A 76 1.24 14.78 6.59
CA GLU A 76 2.69 14.56 6.60
C GLU A 76 3.08 13.17 7.17
N LEU A 77 2.24 12.56 8.01
CA LEU A 77 2.49 11.23 8.57
C LEU A 77 2.31 10.10 7.54
N ASN A 78 1.74 10.43 6.38
CA ASN A 78 1.42 9.46 5.34
C ASN A 78 2.58 9.21 4.38
N PHE A 79 3.72 9.88 4.54
CA PHE A 79 4.89 9.67 3.67
C PHE A 79 5.31 8.20 3.63
N ILE A 80 5.56 7.59 4.80
CA ILE A 80 6.02 6.19 4.87
C ILE A 80 4.93 5.22 4.37
N PRO A 81 3.66 5.27 4.82
CA PRO A 81 2.60 4.42 4.29
C PRO A 81 2.47 4.48 2.76
N LEU A 82 2.48 5.68 2.18
CA LEU A 82 2.32 5.86 0.74
C LEU A 82 3.58 5.46 -0.04
N ASN A 83 4.78 5.81 0.45
CA ASN A 83 6.04 5.44 -0.19
C ASN A 83 6.20 3.92 -0.24
N THR A 84 5.96 3.23 0.88
CA THR A 84 6.06 1.76 0.95
C THR A 84 4.98 1.05 0.13
N LEU A 85 3.75 1.59 0.04
CA LEU A 85 2.74 1.10 -0.90
C LEU A 85 3.22 1.25 -2.36
N GLY A 86 3.84 2.37 -2.71
CA GLY A 86 4.43 2.59 -4.03
C GLY A 86 5.55 1.59 -4.35
N GLN A 87 6.42 1.31 -3.37
CA GLN A 87 7.45 0.27 -3.50
C GLN A 87 6.84 -1.13 -3.72
N TRP A 88 5.76 -1.46 -3.01
CA TRP A 88 5.02 -2.71 -3.19
C TRP A 88 4.44 -2.85 -4.61
N PHE A 89 3.78 -1.81 -5.13
CA PHE A 89 3.27 -1.80 -6.51
C PHE A 89 4.38 -1.88 -7.56
N LYS A 90 5.54 -1.24 -7.30
CA LYS A 90 6.69 -1.31 -8.21
C LYS A 90 7.18 -2.76 -8.39
N LEU A 91 7.21 -3.55 -7.32
CA LEU A 91 7.58 -4.97 -7.39
C LEU A 91 6.57 -5.80 -8.17
N ILE A 92 5.27 -5.51 -8.06
CA ILE A 92 4.23 -6.17 -8.88
C ILE A 92 4.51 -5.93 -10.36
N ASN A 93 4.73 -4.67 -10.75
CA ASN A 93 4.96 -4.31 -12.15
C ASN A 93 6.25 -4.95 -12.71
N ILE A 94 7.28 -5.15 -11.87
CA ILE A 94 8.50 -5.88 -12.25
C ILE A 94 8.16 -7.36 -12.47
N ASN A 95 7.47 -8.00 -11.52
CA ASN A 95 7.07 -9.40 -11.63
C ASN A 95 6.17 -9.67 -12.85
N GLU A 96 5.26 -8.76 -13.20
CA GLU A 96 4.44 -8.87 -14.41
C GLU A 96 5.25 -8.79 -15.69
N LYS A 97 6.27 -7.91 -15.75
CA LYS A 97 7.18 -7.84 -16.90
C LYS A 97 8.04 -9.09 -17.03
N ASP A 98 8.59 -9.58 -15.93
CA ASP A 98 9.43 -10.79 -15.94
C ASP A 98 8.64 -12.04 -16.34
N ASN A 99 7.38 -12.16 -15.93
CA ASN A 99 6.52 -13.28 -16.38
C ASN A 99 6.24 -13.27 -17.89
N ASN A 100 6.26 -12.09 -18.53
CA ASN A 100 6.09 -11.97 -19.99
C ASN A 100 7.38 -12.31 -20.76
N TYR A 101 8.55 -12.16 -20.14
CA TYR A 101 9.85 -12.52 -20.70
C TYR A 101 10.34 -13.83 -20.08
N ASN A 102 10.00 -14.99 -20.68
CA ASN A 102 10.29 -16.38 -20.26
C ASN A 102 11.72 -16.70 -19.70
N ASN A 103 12.19 -16.06 -18.63
CA ASN A 103 13.49 -16.27 -18.00
C ASN A 103 13.28 -16.86 -16.61
N LYS A 104 12.98 -18.17 -16.55
CA LYS A 104 12.65 -18.89 -15.31
C LYS A 104 13.80 -18.99 -14.30
N ASP A 105 15.05 -18.72 -14.71
CA ASP A 105 16.24 -19.01 -13.91
C ASP A 105 16.73 -17.83 -13.04
N PHE A 106 16.24 -16.60 -13.25
CA PHE A 106 16.63 -15.41 -12.46
C PHE A 106 15.58 -14.98 -11.41
N ILE A 107 14.39 -15.60 -11.40
CA ILE A 107 13.17 -15.08 -10.76
C ILE A 107 13.11 -15.33 -9.24
N LYS A 108 13.96 -16.21 -8.69
CA LYS A 108 13.73 -16.73 -7.33
C LYS A 108 14.19 -15.83 -6.18
N THR A 109 15.03 -14.83 -6.44
CA THR A 109 15.63 -13.97 -5.40
C THR A 109 15.23 -12.50 -5.47
N SER A 110 14.66 -12.01 -6.58
CA SER A 110 14.41 -10.56 -6.79
C SER A 110 12.97 -10.09 -6.52
N SER A 111 12.05 -10.99 -6.20
CA SER A 111 10.59 -10.73 -6.28
C SER A 111 9.87 -10.74 -4.93
N ILE A 112 10.57 -10.54 -3.81
CA ILE A 112 9.98 -10.51 -2.47
C ILE A 112 9.87 -9.07 -1.99
N TYR A 113 8.68 -8.67 -1.55
CA TYR A 113 8.50 -7.40 -0.84
C TYR A 113 9.00 -7.53 0.60
N GLU A 114 10.20 -7.00 0.84
CA GLU A 114 10.83 -7.00 2.16
C GLU A 114 10.45 -5.73 2.94
N VAL A 115 9.52 -5.88 3.87
CA VAL A 115 8.93 -4.81 4.67
C VAL A 115 9.99 -3.91 5.32
N ASN A 116 10.98 -4.50 6.00
CA ASN A 116 11.99 -3.74 6.74
C ASN A 116 12.86 -2.90 5.81
N LYS A 117 13.24 -3.45 4.64
CA LYS A 117 14.01 -2.70 3.62
C LYS A 117 13.18 -1.58 3.03
N ALA A 118 11.90 -1.82 2.73
CA ALA A 118 11.00 -0.78 2.23
C ALA A 118 10.82 0.36 3.24
N PHE A 119 10.70 0.01 4.53
CA PHE A 119 10.60 0.97 5.63
C PHE A 119 11.87 1.80 5.80
N GLU A 120 13.04 1.15 5.88
CA GLU A 120 14.34 1.82 5.99
C GLU A 120 14.58 2.77 4.81
N LYS A 121 14.32 2.30 3.59
CA LYS A 121 14.39 3.14 2.40
C LYS A 121 13.46 4.35 2.51
N SER A 122 12.23 4.16 2.98
CA SER A 122 11.26 5.27 3.12
C SER A 122 11.72 6.29 4.16
N LEU A 123 12.34 5.86 5.26
CA LEU A 123 12.92 6.77 6.26
C LEU A 123 14.04 7.61 5.64
N ILE A 124 14.95 6.98 4.89
CA ILE A 124 16.04 7.67 4.19
C ILE A 124 15.49 8.67 3.17
N ASP A 125 14.49 8.27 2.39
CA ASP A 125 13.86 9.14 1.38
C ASP A 125 13.09 10.30 2.03
N TRP A 126 12.57 10.13 3.26
CA TRP A 126 11.84 11.18 3.98
C TRP A 126 12.76 12.17 4.69
N LEU A 127 13.93 11.73 5.15
CA LEU A 127 14.86 12.51 5.98
C LEU A 127 15.18 13.91 5.43
N PRO A 128 15.39 14.12 4.11
CA PRO A 128 15.64 15.46 3.57
C PRO A 128 14.50 16.46 3.80
N GLU A 129 13.25 16.00 3.95
CA GLU A 129 12.09 16.87 4.17
C GLU A 129 12.11 17.55 5.54
N PHE A 130 12.77 16.96 6.54
CA PHE A 130 12.88 17.53 7.90
C PHE A 130 13.85 18.71 7.97
N ASN A 131 14.78 18.81 7.01
CA ASN A 131 15.74 19.91 6.94
C ASN A 131 15.18 21.13 6.18
N LYS A 132 13.99 21.02 5.60
CA LYS A 132 13.34 22.14 4.90
C LYS A 132 12.58 23.00 5.90
N ILE A 133 12.81 24.30 5.86
CA ILE A 133 11.97 25.26 6.59
C ILE A 133 10.65 25.34 5.83
N LYS A 134 9.62 24.64 6.33
CA LYS A 134 8.25 24.78 5.84
C LYS A 134 7.58 25.94 6.57
N SER A 135 7.09 26.92 5.84
CA SER A 135 6.23 27.97 6.38
C SER A 135 4.78 27.48 6.46
N ALA A 136 3.98 28.05 7.36
CA ALA A 136 2.54 27.72 7.45
C ALA A 136 1.77 27.99 6.15
N ASN A 137 2.32 28.84 5.27
CA ASN A 137 1.74 29.14 3.96
C ASN A 137 1.96 28.00 2.94
N ASP A 138 2.98 27.17 3.12
CA ASP A 138 3.28 26.06 2.20
C ASP A 138 2.23 24.93 2.32
N SER A 139 1.71 24.71 3.53
CA SER A 139 0.62 23.75 3.78
C SER A 139 -0.72 24.21 3.20
N GLN A 140 -0.96 25.53 3.12
CA GLN A 140 -2.21 26.10 2.57
C GLN A 140 -2.25 26.09 1.04
N GLN A 141 -1.11 26.01 0.35
CA GLN A 141 -1.09 25.89 -1.11
C GLN A 141 -1.55 24.50 -1.59
N ILE A 142 -1.36 23.46 -0.77
CA ILE A 142 -1.71 22.07 -1.11
C ILE A 142 -3.23 21.83 -1.03
N LEU A 143 -3.96 22.64 -0.23
CA LEU A 143 -5.40 22.51 -0.01
C LEU A 143 -6.26 23.41 -0.92
N LYS A 144 -5.65 24.15 -1.85
CA LYS A 144 -6.37 24.92 -2.88
C LYS A 144 -6.59 24.03 -4.12
N VAL A 145 -7.56 23.12 -4.02
CA VAL A 145 -8.15 22.41 -5.16
C VAL A 145 -9.57 22.92 -5.35
#